data_AF-A0A556V901-F1
#
_entry.id   AF-A0A556V901-F1
#
_cell.length_a   1.000
_cell.length_b   1.000
_cell.length_c   1.000
_cell.angle_alpha   90.00
_cell.angle_beta   90.00
_cell.angle_gamma   90.00
#
_symmetry.space_group_name_H-M   'P 1'
#
loop_
_entity.id
_entity.type
_entity.pdbx_description
1 polymer ?
#
loop_
_entity_poly.entity_id
_entity_poly.type
_entity_poly.pdbx_seq_one_letter_code
_entity_poly.pdbx_strand_id
1 'polypeptide(L)'
;MSDEENDSEISFSVKFLGRVEVVRPAGMEILMESAAALQFMLYSCTLSSVSFCAVHQFQSKLFGFVTKHPALDSHHCYVFQSKKFSHLLVSMIGEAFRVSNTQAA
;
A
#
# COMPACT_ATOMS: atom_id res chain seq x y z
N MET A 1 -34.04 -29.51 25.90
CA MET A 1 -33.20 -29.01 27.01
C MET A 1 -31.76 -29.16 26.58
N SER A 2 -31.11 -28.04 26.31
CA SER A 2 -29.66 -27.83 26.41
C SER A 2 -29.42 -26.41 25.89
N ASP A 3 -29.27 -25.50 26.84
CA ASP A 3 -28.82 -24.12 26.68
C ASP A 3 -27.41 -24.11 26.07
N GLU A 4 -27.17 -23.34 25.00
CA GLU A 4 -25.83 -22.90 24.63
C GLU A 4 -25.90 -21.43 24.21
N GLU A 5 -25.07 -20.64 24.89
CA GLU A 5 -25.10 -19.20 24.96
C GLU A 5 -25.01 -18.54 23.59
N ASN A 6 -25.85 -17.52 23.41
CA ASN A 6 -25.65 -16.48 22.42
C ASN A 6 -24.36 -15.71 22.77
N ASP A 7 -23.21 -16.30 22.46
CA ASP A 7 -22.00 -15.53 22.25
C ASP A 7 -22.26 -14.71 20.99
N SER A 8 -22.70 -13.49 21.26
CA SER A 8 -22.80 -12.44 20.27
C SER A 8 -21.38 -12.25 19.74
N GLU A 9 -21.01 -12.99 18.69
CA GLU A 9 -19.66 -12.94 18.14
C GLU A 9 -19.49 -11.56 17.49
N ILE A 10 -19.00 -10.61 18.28
CA ILE A 10 -18.76 -9.26 17.82
C ILE A 10 -17.49 -9.30 16.97
N SER A 11 -17.67 -9.51 15.67
CA SER A 11 -16.59 -9.51 14.69
C SER A 11 -16.43 -8.13 14.06
N PHE A 12 -15.20 -7.64 14.05
CA PHE A 12 -14.83 -6.41 13.36
C PHE A 12 -13.76 -6.71 12.32
N SER A 13 -13.96 -6.23 11.10
CA SER A 13 -12.95 -6.34 10.05
C SER A 13 -11.84 -5.31 10.30
N VAL A 14 -10.64 -5.79 10.59
CA VAL A 14 -9.44 -4.94 10.80
C VAL A 14 -8.42 -5.13 9.68
N LYS A 15 -7.58 -4.11 9.46
CA LYS A 15 -6.46 -4.17 8.51
C LYS A 15 -5.16 -4.37 9.29
N PHE A 16 -4.45 -5.46 9.01
CA PHE A 16 -3.11 -5.69 9.54
C PHE A 16 -2.11 -4.73 8.90
N LEU A 17 -1.42 -3.93 9.71
CA LEU A 17 -0.42 -2.96 9.25
C LEU A 17 1.01 -3.51 9.32
N GLY A 18 1.27 -4.50 10.19
CA GLY A 18 2.56 -5.17 10.34
C GLY A 18 2.85 -5.53 11.81
N ARG A 19 4.05 -6.04 12.08
CA ARG A 19 4.53 -6.37 13.43
C ARG A 19 5.92 -5.79 13.64
N VAL A 20 6.20 -5.29 14.83
CA VAL A 20 7.51 -4.77 15.22
C VAL A 20 7.89 -5.36 16.59
N GLU A 21 9.18 -5.66 16.78
CA GLU A 21 9.70 -6.10 18.06
C GLU A 21 9.76 -4.90 19.01
N VAL A 22 9.19 -5.05 20.22
CA VAL A 22 9.09 -3.97 21.20
C VAL A 22 10.08 -4.21 22.34
N VAL A 23 10.76 -3.13 22.76
CA VAL A 23 11.73 -3.18 23.87
C VAL A 23 11.02 -3.23 25.23
N ARG A 24 9.75 -2.79 25.30
CA ARG A 24 8.94 -2.72 26.52
C ARG A 24 7.54 -3.28 26.28
N PRO A 25 6.87 -3.88 27.29
CA PRO A 25 5.57 -4.53 27.10
C PRO A 25 4.35 -3.62 27.30
N ALA A 26 4.50 -2.36 27.73
CA ALA A 26 3.38 -1.47 28.03
C ALA A 26 3.69 0.04 27.84
N GLY A 27 2.67 0.82 27.46
CA GLY A 27 2.73 2.27 27.28
C GLY A 27 2.16 2.74 25.94
N MET A 28 1.45 3.88 25.92
CA MET A 28 0.86 4.44 24.70
C MET A 28 1.92 4.82 23.66
N GLU A 29 3.11 5.21 24.13
CA GLU A 29 4.27 5.53 23.28
C GLU A 29 4.63 4.37 22.33
N ILE A 30 4.56 3.12 22.79
CA ILE A 30 4.82 1.93 21.96
C ILE A 30 3.88 1.89 20.77
N LEU A 31 2.59 2.19 20.98
CA LEU A 31 1.61 2.17 19.90
C LEU A 31 1.85 3.31 18.91
N MET A 32 2.23 4.50 19.40
CA MET A 32 2.54 5.64 18.53
C MET A 32 3.81 5.39 17.70
N GLU A 33 4.87 4.90 18.33
CA GLU A 33 6.11 4.51 17.65
C GLU A 33 5.87 3.37 16.67
N SER A 34 5.15 2.32 17.07
CA SER A 34 4.78 1.20 16.19
C SER A 34 3.91 1.68 15.04
N ALA A 35 2.95 2.58 15.26
CA ALA A 35 2.13 3.13 14.20
C ALA A 35 2.97 3.95 13.22
N ALA A 36 3.89 4.79 13.69
CA ALA A 36 4.81 5.56 12.84
C ALA A 36 5.78 4.64 12.07
N ALA A 37 6.30 3.60 12.74
CA ALA A 37 7.20 2.60 12.18
C ALA A 37 6.49 1.53 11.33
N LEU A 38 5.16 1.46 11.34
CA LEU A 38 4.39 0.59 10.44
C LEU A 38 3.69 1.42 9.35
N GLN A 39 3.59 2.74 9.53
CA GLN A 39 3.22 3.71 8.50
C GLN A 39 4.37 4.03 7.53
N PHE A 40 5.48 3.28 7.57
CA PHE A 40 6.60 3.53 6.67
C PHE A 40 6.13 3.56 5.22
N MET A 41 6.68 4.54 4.50
CA MET A 41 6.80 4.52 3.06
C MET A 41 7.47 3.19 2.66
N LEU A 42 6.65 2.14 2.43
CA LEU A 42 7.12 0.77 2.19
C LEU A 42 8.03 0.70 0.96
N TYR A 43 7.85 1.64 0.03
CA TYR A 43 8.69 1.79 -1.14
C TYR A 43 8.63 3.24 -1.64
N SER A 44 9.78 3.80 -1.99
CA SER A 44 9.93 5.08 -2.65
C SER A 44 10.72 4.87 -3.94
N CYS A 45 10.18 5.34 -5.05
CA CYS A 45 10.90 5.38 -6.33
C CYS A 45 10.71 6.73 -6.97
N THR A 46 11.70 7.15 -7.76
CA THR A 46 11.56 8.34 -8.59
C THR A 46 10.55 8.06 -9.70
N LEU A 47 9.70 9.03 -10.01
CA LEU A 47 8.70 8.85 -11.04
C LEU A 47 9.30 8.58 -12.44
N SER A 48 10.51 9.09 -12.68
CA SER A 48 11.29 8.84 -13.90
C SER A 48 11.70 7.37 -14.09
N SER A 49 11.71 6.58 -13.02
CA SER A 49 12.03 5.14 -13.08
C SER A 49 10.80 4.27 -13.40
N VAL A 50 9.59 4.84 -13.34
CA VAL A 50 8.33 4.13 -13.64
C VAL A 50 8.21 3.96 -15.15
N SER A 51 8.05 2.73 -15.62
CA SER A 51 7.95 2.42 -17.05
C SER A 51 6.53 2.07 -17.51
N PHE A 52 5.67 1.63 -16.60
CA PHE A 52 4.30 1.22 -16.90
C PHE A 52 3.38 1.41 -15.69
N CYS A 53 2.11 1.75 -15.91
CA CYS A 53 1.07 1.75 -14.86
C CYS A 53 -0.28 1.31 -15.42
N ALA A 54 -1.10 0.63 -14.60
CA ALA A 54 -2.41 0.13 -15.01
C ALA A 54 -3.35 -0.15 -13.83
N VAL A 55 -4.65 -0.21 -14.13
CA VAL A 55 -5.69 -0.79 -13.26
C VAL A 55 -5.99 -2.22 -13.75
N HIS A 56 -6.21 -3.15 -12.82
CA HIS A 56 -6.50 -4.54 -13.18
C HIS A 56 -7.89 -4.67 -13.83
N GLN A 57 -7.93 -5.30 -15.02
CA GLN A 57 -9.11 -5.36 -15.89
C GLN A 57 -10.37 -6.00 -15.26
N PHE A 58 -10.20 -6.99 -14.38
CA PHE A 58 -11.33 -7.68 -13.72
C PHE A 58 -11.55 -7.24 -12.28
N GLN A 59 -10.62 -6.47 -11.70
CA GLN A 59 -10.66 -6.08 -10.30
C GLN A 59 -10.30 -4.60 -10.24
N SER A 60 -11.27 -3.73 -10.50
CA SER A 60 -11.06 -2.28 -10.59
C SER A 60 -10.46 -1.65 -9.32
N LYS A 61 -10.49 -2.35 -8.18
CA LYS A 61 -9.84 -1.94 -6.93
C LYS A 61 -8.33 -2.19 -6.90
N LEU A 62 -7.81 -3.05 -7.77
CA LEU A 62 -6.38 -3.33 -7.89
C LEU A 62 -5.76 -2.46 -8.97
N PHE A 63 -4.64 -1.84 -8.65
CA PHE A 63 -3.84 -1.07 -9.60
C PHE A 63 -2.36 -1.22 -9.28
N GLY A 64 -1.49 -0.86 -10.21
CA GLY A 64 -0.07 -0.96 -9.98
C GLY A 64 0.78 -0.26 -11.02
N PHE A 65 2.09 -0.27 -10.78
CA PHE A 65 3.08 0.26 -11.68
C PHE A 65 4.37 -0.56 -11.66
N VAL A 66 5.12 -0.50 -12.75
CA VAL A 66 6.42 -1.15 -12.91
C VAL A 66 7.50 -0.08 -12.87
N THR A 67 8.56 -0.33 -12.12
CA THR A 67 9.74 0.53 -12.07
C THR A 67 11.02 -0.30 -12.00
N LYS A 68 12.13 0.28 -12.48
CA LYS A 68 13.46 -0.28 -12.30
C LYS A 68 13.88 -0.13 -10.83
N HIS A 69 14.30 -1.24 -10.23
CA HIS A 69 14.76 -1.23 -8.85
C HIS A 69 16.03 -0.38 -8.72
N PRO A 70 16.16 0.52 -7.73
CA PRO A 70 17.29 1.45 -7.65
C PRO A 70 18.62 0.76 -7.31
N ALA A 71 18.59 -0.39 -6.61
CA ALA A 71 19.79 -1.11 -6.18
C ALA A 71 20.04 -2.43 -6.94
N LEU A 72 19.13 -2.84 -7.82
CA LEU A 72 19.21 -4.10 -8.57
C LEU A 72 18.88 -3.78 -10.03
N ASP A 73 19.60 -4.35 -10.99
CA ASP A 73 19.31 -4.14 -12.42
C ASP A 73 18.07 -4.97 -12.86
N SER A 74 16.99 -4.87 -12.09
CA SER A 74 15.75 -5.65 -12.22
C SER A 74 14.54 -4.72 -12.25
N HIS A 75 13.45 -5.19 -12.86
CA HIS A 75 12.18 -4.49 -12.89
C HIS A 75 11.22 -5.10 -11.89
N HIS A 76 10.59 -4.26 -11.06
CA HIS A 76 9.69 -4.68 -10.00
C HIS A 76 8.30 -4.11 -10.27
N CYS A 77 7.26 -4.94 -10.04
CA CYS A 77 5.87 -4.55 -10.15
C CYS A 77 5.28 -4.33 -8.76
N TYR A 78 4.72 -3.14 -8.54
CA TYR A 78 4.11 -2.75 -7.28
C TYR A 78 2.59 -2.73 -7.46
N VAL A 79 1.90 -3.60 -6.74
CA VAL A 79 0.44 -3.77 -6.83
C VAL A 79 -0.21 -3.30 -5.54
N PHE A 80 -1.21 -2.46 -5.67
CA PHE A 80 -1.94 -1.84 -4.59
C PHE A 80 -3.43 -2.12 -4.73
N GLN A 81 -4.11 -2.30 -3.60
CA GLN A 81 -5.55 -2.36 -3.55
C GLN A 81 -6.10 -1.07 -2.94
N SER A 82 -6.95 -0.36 -3.68
CA SER A 82 -7.67 0.80 -3.17
C SER A 82 -9.17 0.53 -3.04
N LYS A 83 -9.74 0.90 -1.89
CA LYS A 83 -11.20 0.84 -1.66
C LYS A 83 -11.96 1.94 -2.42
N LYS A 84 -11.30 3.07 -2.71
CA LYS A 84 -11.82 4.21 -3.48
C LYS A 84 -10.68 4.83 -4.30
N PHE A 85 -10.93 5.34 -5.50
CA PHE A 85 -9.96 6.14 -6.29
C PHE A 85 -8.84 5.39 -7.05
N SER A 86 -8.94 4.08 -7.29
CA SER A 86 -7.94 3.33 -8.09
C SER A 86 -7.66 3.95 -9.47
N HIS A 87 -8.71 4.29 -10.22
CA HIS A 87 -8.59 4.94 -11.52
C HIS A 87 -7.96 6.34 -11.44
N LEU A 88 -8.32 7.14 -10.42
CA LEU A 88 -7.76 8.48 -10.21
C LEU A 88 -6.27 8.39 -9.87
N LEU A 89 -5.86 7.44 -9.03
CA LEU A 89 -4.47 7.25 -8.65
C LEU A 89 -3.60 6.86 -9.85
N VAL A 90 -4.07 5.92 -10.69
CA VAL A 90 -3.36 5.56 -11.93
C VAL A 90 -3.31 6.73 -12.91
N SER A 91 -4.40 7.49 -13.04
CA SER A 91 -4.42 8.69 -13.89
C SER A 91 -3.38 9.71 -13.43
N MET A 92 -3.31 10.01 -12.13
CA MET A 92 -2.32 10.95 -11.59
C MET A 92 -0.88 10.45 -11.79
N ILE A 93 -0.62 9.15 -11.61
CA ILE A 93 0.69 8.55 -11.89
C ILE A 93 1.05 8.69 -13.37
N GLY A 94 0.10 8.39 -14.27
CA GLY A 94 0.29 8.50 -15.71
C GLY A 94 0.47 9.93 -16.21
N GLU A 95 -0.25 10.90 -15.64
CA GLU A 95 -0.09 12.33 -15.94
C GLU A 95 1.27 12.84 -15.47
N ALA A 96 1.66 12.52 -14.25
CA ALA A 96 2.95 12.92 -13.71
C ALA A 96 4.10 12.27 -14.50
N PHE A 97 3.94 11.02 -14.98
CA PHE A 97 4.87 10.35 -15.89
C PHE A 97 5.01 11.12 -17.21
N ARG A 98 3.89 11.51 -17.83
CA ARG A 98 3.90 12.30 -19.09
C ARG A 98 4.61 13.64 -18.92
N VAL A 99 4.32 14.36 -17.84
CA VAL A 99 4.93 15.68 -17.57
C VAL A 99 6.44 15.55 -17.39
N SER A 100 6.89 14.54 -16.65
CA SER A 100 8.32 14.29 -16.40
C SER A 100 9.10 13.98 -17.67
N ASN A 101 8.48 13.27 -18.63
CA ASN A 101 9.11 12.95 -19.92
C ASN A 101 9.04 14.11 -20.94
N THR A 102 8.19 15.11 -20.71
CA THR A 102 8.05 16.28 -21.59
C THR A 102 9.13 17.34 -21.30
N GLN A 103 9.75 17.31 -20.12
CA GLN A 103 10.88 18.18 -19.75
C GLN A 103 12.26 17.64 -20.21
N ALA A 104 12.30 16.51 -20.91
CA ALA A 104 13.51 15.90 -21.46
C ALA A 104 13.65 16.06 -22.99
N ALA A 105 12.84 16.92 -23.62
CA ALA A 105 12.91 17.25 -25.04
C ALA A 105 13.29 18.72 -25.26
#